data_AF-A0A061BJK7-F1
#
_entry.id   AF-A0A061BJK7-F1
#
_cell.length_a   1.000
_cell.length_b   1.000
_cell.length_c   1.000
_cell.angle_alpha   90.00
_cell.angle_beta   90.00
_cell.angle_gamma   90.00
#
_symmetry.space_group_name_H-M   'P 1'
#
loop_
_entity.id
_entity.type
_entity.pdbx_description
1 polymer ?
#
loop_
_entity_poly.entity_id
_entity_poly.type
_entity_poly.pdbx_seq_one_letter_code
_entity_poly.pdbx_strand_id
1 'polypeptide(L)'
;MLIYDKIGDECMKSVSVNDTNPLNEQLANWSRVVEKINNEVKGISSDVRELDSSLKQKISNEMKLIISGVVSLETSLKDRPFVKQVNEVDRQLKEQKQYVEKTINEGSEKVQESLKLEKTKITQYIDMKGVELQRNFHSQFWKICDKLGGLRDERKTNFSALKSNINDAQKLIESYIAHFDDRYRHAISRKFENIKSQVQYVDSDNTIFAYEKRSLIQQEVTELKSAIDAIGSELQRHVLSLGDKIRQAESLRATAFDNISEVYNKLDTYNHEKNKREKTRLGQEIDKISSSNTLIKNGPDSAQKEVEKLVTAVTEQVGQLDVQIQKDLDELKRGMNIDILAYVSGLVRNMMEAAKEASPGSVGSGGNGIKKLLEKIGTDSTFQKLKAWILTLGDEEKKNLESGLYALNAYSKTSTNVYYDTQNITKALYEDIKESVGSAFMGADSDS
;
A
#
# COMPACT_ATOMS: atom_id res chain seq x y z
N MET A 1 -66.22 115.57 37.79
CA MET A 1 -65.91 114.26 37.20
C MET A 1 -67.15 113.41 37.40
N LEU A 2 -68.01 113.38 36.38
CA LEU A 2 -69.43 113.05 36.49
C LEU A 2 -69.63 111.53 36.38
N ILE A 3 -70.62 111.02 37.10
CA ILE A 3 -71.04 109.60 37.19
C ILE A 3 -71.28 108.95 35.80
N TYR A 4 -71.41 109.75 34.74
CA TYR A 4 -71.60 109.34 33.35
C TYR A 4 -70.40 108.63 32.70
N ASP A 5 -69.15 108.96 33.03
CA ASP A 5 -67.96 108.30 32.43
C ASP A 5 -67.81 106.84 32.89
N LYS A 6 -68.28 106.52 34.10
CA LYS A 6 -68.15 105.18 34.69
C LYS A 6 -69.12 104.17 34.07
N ILE A 7 -70.27 104.65 33.58
CA ILE A 7 -71.33 103.83 32.98
C ILE A 7 -70.97 103.46 31.53
N GLY A 8 -70.41 104.39 30.76
CA GLY A 8 -69.97 104.14 29.39
C GLY A 8 -68.91 103.02 29.31
N ASP A 9 -67.88 103.10 30.15
CA ASP A 9 -66.81 102.09 30.19
C ASP A 9 -67.28 100.71 30.67
N GLU A 10 -68.20 100.66 31.62
CA GLU A 10 -68.75 99.41 32.17
C GLU A 10 -69.72 98.73 31.18
N CYS A 11 -70.55 99.52 30.49
CA CYS A 11 -71.43 99.03 29.42
C CYS A 11 -70.61 98.55 28.21
N MET A 12 -69.54 99.24 27.80
CA MET A 12 -68.71 98.83 26.67
C MET A 12 -67.90 97.55 26.94
N LYS A 13 -67.39 97.36 28.17
CA LYS A 13 -66.72 96.11 28.56
C LYS A 13 -67.66 94.91 28.57
N SER A 14 -68.92 95.09 28.95
CA SER A 14 -69.91 94.01 29.05
C SER A 14 -70.53 93.60 27.71
N VAL A 15 -70.44 94.45 26.67
CA VAL A 15 -70.87 94.11 25.31
C VAL A 15 -69.72 93.67 24.39
N SER A 16 -68.49 93.61 24.90
CA SER A 16 -67.33 93.12 24.13
C SER A 16 -67.53 91.65 23.74
N VAL A 17 -67.21 91.31 22.49
CA VAL A 17 -67.32 89.94 21.97
C VAL A 17 -66.41 89.02 22.79
N ASN A 18 -66.96 87.89 23.23
CA ASN A 18 -66.20 86.86 23.94
C ASN A 18 -66.28 85.52 23.18
N ASP A 19 -65.22 85.18 22.47
CA ASP A 19 -65.14 83.99 21.61
C ASP A 19 -65.27 82.65 22.36
N THR A 20 -65.23 82.67 23.70
CA THR A 20 -65.39 81.48 24.55
C THR A 20 -66.81 81.24 25.06
N ASN A 21 -67.67 82.27 25.01
CA ASN A 21 -69.04 82.18 25.51
C ASN A 21 -70.03 81.89 24.37
N PRO A 22 -71.05 81.04 24.61
CA PRO A 22 -72.18 80.89 23.70
C PRO A 22 -72.80 82.23 23.29
N LEU A 23 -73.26 82.34 22.04
CA LEU A 23 -73.89 83.55 21.52
C LEU A 23 -75.17 83.90 22.29
N ASN A 24 -75.89 82.92 22.84
CA ASN A 24 -77.07 83.17 23.66
C ASN A 24 -76.74 83.85 25.01
N GLU A 25 -75.59 83.53 25.62
CA GLU A 25 -75.11 84.20 26.83
C GLU A 25 -74.64 85.62 26.51
N GLN A 26 -73.98 85.81 25.36
CA GLN A 26 -73.61 87.14 24.87
C GLN A 26 -74.86 87.99 24.60
N LEU A 27 -75.89 87.41 23.97
CA LEU A 27 -77.17 88.07 23.71
C LEU A 27 -77.90 88.46 25.00
N ALA A 28 -77.88 87.61 26.03
CA ALA A 28 -78.47 87.90 27.33
C ALA A 28 -77.76 89.08 28.04
N ASN A 29 -76.43 89.13 27.94
CA ASN A 29 -75.64 90.25 28.47
C ASN A 29 -75.93 91.55 27.71
N TRP A 30 -75.96 91.50 26.37
CA TRP A 30 -76.29 92.66 25.55
C TRP A 30 -77.71 93.18 25.82
N SER A 31 -78.68 92.27 26.01
CA SER A 31 -80.05 92.62 26.40
C SER A 31 -80.10 93.38 27.73
N ARG A 32 -79.35 92.93 28.73
CA ARG A 32 -79.26 93.60 30.04
C ARG A 32 -78.63 94.99 29.93
N VAL A 33 -77.60 95.15 29.10
CA VAL A 33 -76.93 96.45 28.88
C VAL A 33 -77.85 97.44 28.17
N VAL A 34 -78.53 97.00 27.11
CA VAL A 34 -79.49 97.86 26.38
C VAL A 34 -80.68 98.25 27.26
N GLU A 35 -81.16 97.35 28.12
CA GLU A 35 -82.20 97.66 29.10
C GLU A 35 -81.74 98.72 30.12
N LYS A 36 -80.50 98.63 30.62
CA LYS A 36 -79.90 99.64 31.50
C LYS A 36 -79.83 101.01 30.81
N ILE A 37 -79.32 101.05 29.57
CA ILE A 37 -79.24 102.29 28.77
C ILE A 37 -80.63 102.88 28.53
N ASN A 38 -81.63 102.04 28.19
CA ASN A 38 -83.01 102.50 27.97
C ASN A 38 -83.63 103.13 29.22
N ASN A 39 -83.38 102.55 30.39
CA ASN A 39 -83.87 103.08 31.67
C ASN A 39 -83.19 104.41 32.03
N GLU A 40 -81.87 104.53 31.81
CA GLU A 40 -81.12 105.78 32.00
C GLU A 40 -81.61 106.89 31.06
N VAL A 41 -81.78 106.58 29.77
CA VAL A 41 -82.30 107.53 28.77
C VAL A 41 -83.72 108.00 29.13
N LYS A 42 -84.58 107.11 29.66
CA LYS A 42 -85.91 107.48 30.18
C LYS A 42 -85.82 108.39 31.42
N GLY A 43 -84.88 108.14 32.32
CA GLY A 43 -84.61 108.99 33.47
C GLY A 43 -84.21 110.40 33.04
N ILE A 44 -83.21 110.52 32.14
CA ILE A 44 -82.78 111.81 31.58
C ILE A 44 -83.96 112.51 30.87
N SER A 45 -84.78 111.77 30.12
CA SER A 45 -85.97 112.33 29.47
C SER A 45 -86.98 112.89 30.47
N SER A 46 -87.09 112.31 31.67
CA SER A 46 -87.91 112.83 32.77
C SER A 46 -87.33 114.12 33.33
N ASP A 47 -86.03 114.14 33.63
CA ASP A 47 -85.33 115.31 34.18
C ASP A 47 -85.39 116.51 33.23
N VAL A 48 -85.28 116.25 31.91
CA VAL A 48 -85.40 117.28 30.85
C VAL A 48 -86.79 117.94 30.84
N ARG A 49 -87.83 117.30 31.39
CA ARG A 49 -89.17 117.92 31.46
C ARG A 49 -89.25 119.08 32.45
N GLU A 50 -88.34 119.13 33.42
CA GLU A 50 -88.25 120.16 34.46
C GLU A 50 -87.46 121.41 34.03
N LEU A 51 -86.86 121.38 32.83
CA LEU A 51 -86.12 122.51 32.27
C LEU A 51 -87.04 123.57 31.64
N ASP A 52 -86.52 124.79 31.45
CA ASP A 52 -87.21 125.86 30.73
C ASP A 52 -87.53 125.46 29.27
N SER A 53 -88.54 126.11 28.69
CA SER A 53 -89.12 125.69 27.40
C SER A 53 -88.11 125.68 26.24
N SER A 54 -87.10 126.56 26.24
CA SER A 54 -86.10 126.63 25.18
C SER A 54 -85.09 125.48 25.27
N LEU A 55 -84.56 125.23 26.46
CA LEU A 55 -83.62 124.13 26.73
C LEU A 55 -84.29 122.76 26.60
N LYS A 56 -85.51 122.63 27.13
CA LYS A 56 -86.34 121.43 27.00
C LYS A 56 -86.56 121.03 25.55
N GLN A 57 -86.91 121.98 24.67
CA GLN A 57 -87.20 121.68 23.28
C GLN A 57 -85.94 121.22 22.51
N LYS A 58 -84.79 121.85 22.76
CA LYS A 58 -83.51 121.46 22.13
C LYS A 58 -83.07 120.06 22.57
N ILE A 59 -83.02 119.80 23.88
CA ILE A 59 -82.55 118.51 24.42
C ILE A 59 -83.54 117.39 24.08
N SER A 60 -84.85 117.64 24.09
CA SER A 60 -85.85 116.64 23.72
C SER A 60 -85.73 116.19 22.27
N ASN A 61 -85.39 117.09 21.34
CA ASN A 61 -85.20 116.74 19.94
C ASN A 61 -83.99 115.82 19.71
N GLU A 62 -82.85 116.12 20.35
CA GLU A 62 -81.65 115.28 20.29
C GLU A 62 -81.87 113.93 21.00
N MET A 63 -82.50 113.94 22.18
CA MET A 63 -82.85 112.73 22.92
C MET A 63 -83.79 111.82 22.15
N LYS A 64 -84.65 112.36 21.27
CA LYS A 64 -85.57 111.56 20.45
C LYS A 64 -84.82 110.61 19.51
N LEU A 65 -83.70 111.05 18.92
CA LEU A 65 -82.86 110.20 18.07
C LEU A 65 -82.21 109.08 18.87
N ILE A 66 -81.69 109.40 20.06
CA ILE A 66 -81.07 108.43 20.98
C ILE A 66 -82.11 107.40 21.47
N ILE A 67 -83.28 107.86 21.91
CA ILE A 67 -84.40 107.00 22.33
C ILE A 67 -84.79 106.06 21.19
N SER A 68 -84.95 106.59 19.97
CA SER A 68 -85.32 105.77 18.81
C SER A 68 -84.26 104.69 18.51
N GLY A 69 -82.97 105.03 18.59
CA GLY A 69 -81.89 104.07 18.40
C GLY A 69 -81.86 102.97 19.47
N VAL A 70 -82.00 103.35 20.75
CA VAL A 70 -82.04 102.41 21.88
C VAL A 70 -83.26 101.50 21.82
N VAL A 71 -84.44 102.05 21.48
CA VAL A 71 -85.68 101.26 21.30
C VAL A 71 -85.54 100.30 20.11
N SER A 72 -84.90 100.71 19.01
CA SER A 72 -84.65 99.82 17.88
C SER A 72 -83.74 98.65 18.27
N LEU A 73 -82.65 98.91 19.01
CA LEU A 73 -81.75 97.86 19.51
C LEU A 73 -82.46 96.92 20.48
N GLU A 74 -83.24 97.47 21.42
CA GLU A 74 -84.05 96.68 22.34
C GLU A 74 -85.05 95.79 21.60
N THR A 75 -85.67 96.31 20.53
CA THR A 75 -86.61 95.57 19.69
C THR A 75 -85.90 94.45 18.91
N SER A 76 -84.72 94.72 18.34
CA SER A 76 -83.92 93.71 17.63
C SER A 76 -83.41 92.59 18.55
N LEU A 77 -83.03 92.91 19.79
CA LEU A 77 -82.60 91.90 20.77
C LEU A 77 -83.75 91.03 21.28
N LYS A 78 -84.98 91.56 21.27
CA LYS A 78 -86.22 90.84 21.62
C LYS A 78 -86.87 90.16 20.41
N ASP A 79 -86.34 90.35 19.20
CA ASP A 79 -86.87 89.75 17.99
C ASP A 79 -86.73 88.22 18.03
N ARG A 80 -87.87 87.51 18.06
CA ARG A 80 -87.88 86.06 18.22
C ARG A 80 -87.11 85.31 17.13
N PRO A 81 -87.24 85.66 15.83
CA PRO A 81 -86.41 85.10 14.76
C PRO A 81 -84.91 85.23 15.06
N PHE A 82 -84.44 86.41 15.45
CA PHE A 82 -83.04 86.64 15.77
C PHE A 82 -82.56 85.80 16.96
N VAL A 83 -83.30 85.80 18.08
CA VAL A 83 -82.99 84.97 19.27
C VAL A 83 -82.94 83.48 18.93
N LYS A 84 -83.87 83.00 18.09
CA LYS A 84 -83.88 81.61 17.63
C LYS A 84 -82.63 81.28 16.81
N GLN A 85 -82.22 82.17 15.90
CA GLN A 85 -81.02 81.97 15.09
C GLN A 85 -79.76 81.91 15.95
N VAL A 86 -79.64 82.77 16.96
CA VAL A 86 -78.53 82.74 17.93
C VAL A 86 -78.44 81.40 18.65
N ASN A 87 -79.55 80.90 19.19
CA ASN A 87 -79.58 79.60 19.86
C ASN A 87 -79.29 78.43 18.90
N GLU A 88 -79.75 78.54 17.65
CA GLU A 88 -79.53 77.53 16.62
C GLU A 88 -78.04 77.43 16.23
N VAL A 89 -77.33 78.56 16.14
CA VAL A 89 -75.88 78.57 15.89
C VAL A 89 -75.12 77.90 17.03
N ASP A 90 -75.42 78.25 18.29
CA ASP A 90 -74.77 77.59 19.45
C ASP A 90 -75.03 76.07 19.47
N ARG A 91 -76.26 75.65 19.15
CA ARG A 91 -76.63 74.24 19.04
C ARG A 91 -75.82 73.54 17.94
N GLN A 92 -75.78 74.12 16.74
CA GLN A 92 -75.04 73.56 15.60
C GLN A 92 -73.54 73.48 15.88
N LEU A 93 -72.94 74.50 16.49
CA LEU A 93 -71.52 74.50 16.86
C LEU A 93 -71.22 73.41 17.88
N LYS A 94 -72.08 73.22 18.88
CA LYS A 94 -71.94 72.14 19.87
C LYS A 94 -72.03 70.77 19.22
N GLU A 95 -73.01 70.56 18.34
CA GLU A 95 -73.19 69.29 17.62
C GLU A 95 -72.03 68.99 16.68
N GLN A 96 -71.54 70.00 15.95
CA GLN A 96 -70.36 69.86 15.08
C GLN A 96 -69.12 69.53 15.90
N LYS A 97 -68.89 70.21 17.03
CA LYS A 97 -67.78 69.89 17.93
C LYS A 97 -67.84 68.43 18.40
N GLN A 98 -69.00 68.00 18.90
CA GLN A 98 -69.19 66.62 19.36
C GLN A 98 -69.00 65.61 18.22
N TYR A 99 -69.49 65.92 17.01
CA TYR A 99 -69.31 65.07 15.84
C TYR A 99 -67.84 64.93 15.45
N VAL A 100 -67.10 66.05 15.43
CA VAL A 100 -65.65 66.05 15.14
C VAL A 100 -64.88 65.29 16.21
N GLU A 101 -65.14 65.53 17.50
CA GLU A 101 -64.51 64.79 18.60
C GLU A 101 -64.77 63.29 18.49
N LYS A 102 -66.02 62.89 18.23
CA LYS A 102 -66.39 61.48 18.02
C LYS A 102 -65.65 60.88 16.83
N THR A 103 -65.61 61.58 15.69
CA THR A 103 -64.96 61.09 14.47
C THR A 103 -63.44 60.94 14.67
N ILE A 104 -62.82 61.88 15.39
CA ILE A 104 -61.39 61.81 15.75
C ILE A 104 -61.12 60.62 16.66
N ASN A 105 -61.96 60.40 17.67
CA ASN A 105 -61.79 59.28 18.61
C ASN A 105 -61.96 57.93 17.89
N GLU A 106 -63.01 57.76 17.10
CA GLU A 106 -63.23 56.53 16.31
C GLU A 106 -62.11 56.29 15.28
N GLY A 107 -61.62 57.36 14.64
CA GLY A 107 -60.48 57.28 13.72
C GLY A 107 -59.20 56.86 14.44
N SER A 108 -58.95 57.42 15.62
CA SER A 108 -57.78 57.11 16.45
C SER A 108 -57.81 55.67 16.94
N GLU A 109 -58.97 55.18 17.39
CA GLU A 109 -59.16 53.78 17.79
C GLU A 109 -58.86 52.82 16.63
N LYS A 110 -59.40 53.07 15.43
CA LYS A 110 -59.12 52.24 14.24
C LYS A 110 -57.64 52.21 13.88
N VAL A 111 -56.95 53.34 13.96
CA VAL A 111 -55.49 53.40 13.72
C VAL A 111 -54.75 52.60 14.78
N GLN A 112 -55.13 52.73 16.05
CA GLN A 112 -54.49 52.01 17.15
C GLN A 112 -54.71 50.50 17.05
N GLU A 113 -55.91 50.05 16.69
CA GLU A 113 -56.22 48.64 16.44
C GLU A 113 -55.44 48.08 15.25
N SER A 114 -55.39 48.83 14.14
CA SER A 114 -54.63 48.43 12.95
C SER A 114 -53.13 48.31 13.25
N LEU A 115 -52.57 49.25 14.02
CA LEU A 115 -51.18 49.22 14.44
C LEU A 115 -50.88 48.03 15.37
N LYS A 116 -51.78 47.73 16.30
CA LYS A 116 -51.67 46.56 17.19
C LYS A 116 -51.71 45.25 16.40
N LEU A 117 -52.58 45.16 15.39
CA LEU A 117 -52.67 44.00 14.51
C LEU A 117 -51.39 43.81 13.70
N GLU A 118 -50.89 44.86 13.05
CA GLU A 118 -49.65 44.78 12.26
C GLU A 118 -48.43 44.44 13.13
N LYS A 119 -48.31 45.04 14.32
CA LYS A 119 -47.25 44.68 15.28
C LYS A 119 -47.31 43.19 15.64
N THR A 120 -48.51 42.65 15.84
CA THR A 120 -48.70 41.23 16.18
C THR A 120 -48.26 40.33 15.01
N LYS A 121 -48.67 40.66 13.77
CA LYS A 121 -48.25 39.92 12.57
C LYS A 121 -46.74 39.91 12.40
N ILE A 122 -46.10 41.07 12.56
CA ILE A 122 -44.63 41.20 12.44
C ILE A 122 -43.95 40.35 13.51
N THR A 123 -44.42 40.41 14.76
CA THR A 123 -43.84 39.62 15.86
C THR A 123 -43.95 38.12 15.58
N GLN A 124 -45.14 37.65 15.19
CA GLN A 124 -45.35 36.23 14.84
C GLN A 124 -44.49 35.77 13.66
N TYR A 125 -44.32 36.62 12.65
CA TYR A 125 -43.46 36.34 11.51
C TYR A 125 -41.99 36.21 11.92
N ILE A 126 -41.50 37.13 12.76
CA ILE A 126 -40.13 37.09 13.29
C ILE A 126 -39.91 35.83 14.11
N ASP A 127 -40.84 35.48 15.01
CA ASP A 127 -40.75 34.28 15.85
C ASP A 127 -40.70 33.01 14.99
N MET A 128 -41.60 32.89 14.00
CA MET A 128 -41.61 31.76 13.08
C MET A 128 -40.29 31.64 12.31
N LYS A 129 -39.77 32.76 11.78
CA LYS A 129 -38.49 32.78 11.05
C LYS A 129 -37.29 32.50 11.94
N GLY A 130 -37.32 32.94 13.20
CA GLY A 130 -36.31 32.60 14.20
C GLY A 130 -36.24 31.10 14.45
N VAL A 131 -37.39 30.44 14.62
CA VAL A 131 -37.47 28.98 14.81
C VAL A 131 -37.00 28.22 13.56
N GLU A 132 -37.39 28.66 12.36
CA GLU A 132 -36.95 28.05 11.10
C GLU A 132 -35.43 28.12 10.94
N LEU A 133 -34.86 29.30 11.22
CA LEU A 133 -33.41 29.53 11.17
C LEU A 133 -32.67 28.64 12.17
N GLN A 134 -33.14 28.59 13.43
CA GLN A 134 -32.54 27.76 14.47
C GLN A 134 -32.56 26.27 14.11
N ARG A 135 -33.66 25.77 13.55
CA ARG A 135 -33.78 24.38 13.07
C ARG A 135 -32.82 24.09 11.92
N ASN A 136 -32.68 25.01 10.97
CA ASN A 136 -31.76 24.86 9.85
C ASN A 136 -30.31 24.81 10.36
N PHE A 137 -29.89 25.77 11.19
CA PHE A 137 -28.57 25.79 11.81
C PHE A 137 -28.28 24.51 12.59
N HIS A 138 -29.22 24.07 13.42
CA HIS A 138 -29.09 22.84 14.19
C HIS A 138 -28.91 21.61 13.27
N SER A 139 -29.72 21.50 12.22
CA SER A 139 -29.61 20.41 11.24
C SER A 139 -28.26 20.40 10.52
N GLN A 140 -27.79 21.56 10.05
CA GLN A 140 -26.53 21.66 9.33
C GLN A 140 -25.33 21.40 10.25
N PHE A 141 -25.36 21.90 11.48
CA PHE A 141 -24.34 21.62 12.49
C PHE A 141 -24.25 20.13 12.79
N TRP A 142 -25.39 19.45 12.95
CA TRP A 142 -25.39 18.00 13.17
C TRP A 142 -24.87 17.18 12.00
N LYS A 143 -25.16 17.58 10.75
CA LYS A 143 -24.55 16.92 9.57
C LYS A 143 -23.03 17.03 9.57
N ILE A 144 -22.48 18.16 10.01
CA ILE A 144 -21.03 18.34 10.14
C ILE A 144 -20.50 17.41 11.24
N CYS A 145 -21.14 17.37 12.41
CA CYS A 145 -20.75 16.47 13.50
C CYS A 145 -20.79 15.00 13.07
N ASP A 146 -21.84 14.58 12.37
CA ASP A 146 -22.00 13.22 11.87
C ASP A 146 -20.90 12.86 10.88
N LYS A 147 -20.60 13.76 9.93
CA LYS A 147 -19.52 13.57 8.97
C LYS A 147 -18.13 13.54 9.61
N LEU A 148 -17.90 14.35 10.65
CA LEU A 148 -16.67 14.29 11.46
C LEU A 148 -16.56 12.98 12.24
N GLY A 149 -17.69 12.45 12.72
CA GLY A 149 -17.78 11.12 13.32
C GLY A 149 -17.35 10.03 12.33
N GLY A 150 -17.96 10.02 11.14
CA GLY A 150 -17.61 9.08 10.08
C GLY A 150 -16.13 9.13 9.69
N LEU A 151 -15.56 10.32 9.52
CA LEU A 151 -14.12 10.50 9.23
C LEU A 151 -13.22 9.97 10.36
N ARG A 152 -13.65 10.15 11.62
CA ARG A 152 -12.90 9.65 12.77
C ARG A 152 -12.90 8.11 12.81
N ASP A 153 -14.03 7.50 12.51
CA ASP A 153 -14.17 6.05 12.49
C ASP A 153 -13.41 5.42 11.31
N GLU A 154 -13.50 6.03 10.12
CA GLU A 154 -12.72 5.62 8.94
C GLU A 154 -11.22 5.69 9.22
N ARG A 155 -10.76 6.79 9.85
CA ARG A 155 -9.36 6.90 10.30
C ARG A 155 -8.99 5.75 11.25
N LYS A 156 -9.84 5.44 12.24
CA LYS A 156 -9.57 4.36 13.19
C LYS A 156 -9.45 3.00 12.50
N THR A 157 -10.32 2.72 11.52
CA THR A 157 -10.28 1.50 10.71
C THR A 157 -9.00 1.42 9.88
N ASN A 158 -8.64 2.48 9.17
CA ASN A 158 -7.43 2.52 8.34
C ASN A 158 -6.14 2.33 9.17
N PHE A 159 -6.05 2.98 10.34
CA PHE A 159 -4.91 2.79 11.23
C PHE A 159 -4.85 1.38 11.84
N SER A 160 -6.00 0.75 12.09
CA SER A 160 -6.05 -0.64 12.57
C SER A 160 -5.58 -1.62 11.50
N ALA A 161 -6.01 -1.42 10.25
CA ALA A 161 -5.55 -2.20 9.10
C ALA A 161 -4.04 -2.03 8.86
N LEU A 162 -3.52 -0.80 8.89
CA LEU A 162 -2.08 -0.54 8.80
C LEU A 162 -1.30 -1.26 9.90
N LYS A 163 -1.79 -1.23 11.14
CA LYS A 163 -1.14 -1.93 12.26
C LYS A 163 -1.15 -3.44 12.07
N SER A 164 -2.24 -4.01 11.55
CA SER A 164 -2.30 -5.43 11.21
C SER A 164 -1.27 -5.78 10.15
N ASN A 165 -1.25 -5.05 9.03
CA ASN A 165 -0.33 -5.30 7.93
C ASN A 165 1.13 -5.18 8.35
N ILE A 166 1.47 -4.23 9.24
CA ILE A 166 2.83 -4.12 9.80
C ILE A 166 3.17 -5.35 10.64
N ASN A 167 2.25 -5.81 11.50
CA ASN A 167 2.48 -7.01 12.31
C ASN A 167 2.62 -8.26 11.43
N ASP A 168 1.83 -8.36 10.36
CA ASP A 168 1.87 -9.50 9.44
C ASP A 168 3.17 -9.49 8.62
N ALA A 169 3.64 -8.31 8.20
CA ALA A 169 4.95 -8.14 7.57
C ALA A 169 6.09 -8.52 8.53
N GLN A 170 6.02 -8.14 9.81
CA GLN A 170 7.00 -8.54 10.83
C GLN A 170 7.06 -10.06 10.98
N LYS A 171 5.91 -10.73 11.13
CA LYS A 171 5.85 -12.19 11.21
C LYS A 171 6.41 -12.87 9.96
N LEU A 172 6.15 -12.30 8.78
CA LEU A 172 6.67 -12.82 7.52
C LEU A 172 8.20 -12.71 7.46
N ILE A 173 8.76 -11.58 7.89
CA ILE A 173 10.22 -11.37 7.98
C ILE A 173 10.82 -12.37 8.97
N GLU A 174 10.23 -12.52 10.16
CA GLU A 174 10.68 -13.49 11.17
C GLU A 174 10.67 -14.92 10.61
N SER A 175 9.62 -15.28 9.86
CA SER A 175 9.51 -16.58 9.18
C SER A 175 10.59 -16.76 8.11
N TYR A 176 10.85 -15.75 7.27
CA TYR A 176 11.92 -15.83 6.26
C TYR A 176 13.31 -15.96 6.88
N ILE A 177 13.57 -15.25 7.98
CA ILE A 177 14.84 -15.37 8.73
C ILE A 177 14.98 -16.80 9.27
N ALA A 178 13.94 -17.33 9.91
CA ALA A 178 13.96 -18.70 10.44
C ALA A 178 14.17 -19.74 9.33
N HIS A 179 13.49 -19.60 8.20
CA HIS A 179 13.68 -20.47 7.04
C HIS A 179 15.07 -20.35 6.43
N PHE A 180 15.65 -19.15 6.39
CA PHE A 180 17.00 -18.94 5.90
C PHE A 180 18.02 -19.62 6.81
N ASP A 181 17.89 -19.43 8.12
CA ASP A 181 18.77 -20.06 9.12
C ASP A 181 18.69 -21.59 9.02
N ASP A 182 17.50 -22.17 8.91
CA ASP A 182 17.36 -23.63 8.82
C ASP A 182 17.87 -24.20 7.50
N ARG A 183 17.47 -23.59 6.37
CA ARG A 183 17.76 -24.13 5.04
C ARG A 183 19.20 -23.93 4.62
N TYR A 184 19.76 -22.76 4.92
CA TYR A 184 21.10 -22.40 4.45
C TYR A 184 22.10 -22.48 5.58
N ARG A 185 21.92 -21.70 6.65
CA ARG A 185 22.94 -21.58 7.69
C ARG A 185 23.23 -22.93 8.34
N HIS A 186 22.22 -23.64 8.83
CA HIS A 186 22.42 -24.95 9.45
C HIS A 186 22.87 -26.03 8.47
N ALA A 187 22.40 -26.01 7.22
CA ALA A 187 22.86 -26.95 6.19
C ALA A 187 24.34 -26.73 5.85
N ILE A 188 24.74 -25.48 5.65
CA ILE A 188 26.12 -25.08 5.37
C ILE A 188 27.01 -25.42 6.58
N SER A 189 26.60 -25.06 7.80
CA SER A 189 27.35 -25.42 9.01
C SER A 189 27.54 -26.93 9.14
N ARG A 190 26.49 -27.74 8.89
CA ARG A 190 26.63 -29.22 8.88
C ARG A 190 27.59 -29.73 7.82
N LYS A 191 27.59 -29.12 6.63
CA LYS A 191 28.55 -29.48 5.57
C LYS A 191 29.98 -29.13 5.97
N PHE A 192 30.21 -27.96 6.56
CA PHE A 192 31.52 -27.58 7.09
C PHE A 192 31.98 -28.48 8.23
N GLU A 193 31.10 -28.86 9.17
CA GLU A 193 31.45 -29.82 10.22
C GLU A 193 31.75 -31.21 9.66
N ASN A 194 31.03 -31.64 8.61
CA ASN A 194 31.32 -32.90 7.92
C ASN A 194 32.68 -32.84 7.21
N ILE A 195 32.96 -31.77 6.44
CA ILE A 195 34.26 -31.54 5.80
C ILE A 195 35.35 -31.53 6.85
N LYS A 196 35.18 -30.77 7.94
CA LYS A 196 36.12 -30.73 9.07
C LYS A 196 36.39 -32.12 9.62
N SER A 197 35.35 -32.93 9.85
CA SER A 197 35.51 -34.31 10.31
C SER A 197 36.25 -35.21 9.32
N GLN A 198 36.08 -35.02 8.01
CA GLN A 198 36.79 -35.80 6.98
C GLN A 198 38.25 -35.34 6.84
N VAL A 199 38.49 -34.02 6.90
CA VAL A 199 39.83 -33.42 6.80
C VAL A 199 40.73 -33.88 7.95
N GLN A 200 40.17 -34.21 9.13
CA GLN A 200 40.94 -34.74 10.27
C GLN A 200 41.79 -35.98 9.94
N TYR A 201 41.42 -36.79 8.94
CA TYR A 201 42.16 -38.00 8.54
C TYR A 201 43.30 -37.72 7.55
N VAL A 202 43.26 -36.58 6.86
CA VAL A 202 44.28 -36.14 5.90
C VAL A 202 45.16 -35.01 6.42
N ASP A 203 44.74 -34.35 7.49
CA ASP A 203 45.49 -33.32 8.20
C ASP A 203 46.68 -33.92 8.97
N SER A 204 47.89 -33.51 8.61
CA SER A 204 49.15 -33.93 9.23
C SER A 204 49.42 -33.27 10.59
N ASP A 205 48.72 -32.18 10.91
CA ASP A 205 48.83 -31.46 12.17
C ASP A 205 47.77 -31.90 13.20
N ASN A 206 46.89 -32.84 12.81
CA ASN A 206 45.87 -33.38 13.70
C ASN A 206 46.48 -34.22 14.84
N THR A 207 46.41 -33.73 16.07
CA THR A 207 47.04 -34.39 17.23
C THR A 207 46.43 -35.74 17.64
N ILE A 208 45.28 -36.13 17.08
CA ILE A 208 44.59 -37.39 17.40
C ILE A 208 44.89 -38.48 16.37
N PHE A 209 44.85 -38.14 15.07
CA PHE A 209 45.01 -39.10 13.98
C PHE A 209 46.36 -39.01 13.26
N ALA A 210 47.12 -37.93 13.46
CA ALA A 210 48.45 -37.78 12.91
C ALA A 210 49.53 -38.21 13.91
N TYR A 211 50.55 -38.90 13.39
CA TYR A 211 51.74 -39.31 14.12
C TYR A 211 52.96 -38.85 13.33
N GLU A 212 53.95 -38.26 14.01
CA GLU A 212 55.18 -37.73 13.38
C GLU A 212 54.95 -36.78 12.18
N LYS A 213 53.94 -35.90 12.28
CA LYS A 213 53.51 -34.99 11.19
C LYS A 213 53.10 -35.69 9.89
N ARG A 214 52.54 -36.90 10.00
CA ARG A 214 51.94 -37.62 8.87
C ARG A 214 50.49 -37.89 9.17
N SER A 215 49.61 -37.60 8.21
CA SER A 215 48.19 -37.91 8.35
C SER A 215 47.93 -39.42 8.34
N LEU A 216 46.75 -39.85 8.78
CA LEU A 216 46.41 -41.28 8.87
C LEU A 216 46.52 -41.95 7.48
N ILE A 217 46.01 -41.30 6.44
CA ILE A 217 46.11 -41.82 5.06
C ILE A 217 47.59 -41.91 4.62
N GLN A 218 48.43 -40.94 4.96
CA GLN A 218 49.86 -41.01 4.65
C GLN A 218 50.56 -42.15 5.38
N GLN A 219 50.14 -42.48 6.60
CA GLN A 219 50.64 -43.64 7.34
C GLN A 219 50.23 -44.94 6.65
N GLU A 220 48.94 -45.13 6.36
CA GLU A 220 48.42 -46.34 5.69
C GLU A 220 49.06 -46.54 4.30
N VAL A 221 49.23 -45.47 3.52
CA VAL A 221 49.92 -45.52 2.22
C VAL A 221 51.39 -45.86 2.38
N THR A 222 52.06 -45.35 3.42
CA THR A 222 53.47 -45.69 3.70
C THR A 222 53.61 -47.16 4.11
N GLU A 223 52.66 -47.69 4.88
CA GLU A 223 52.61 -49.11 5.26
C GLU A 223 52.36 -50.00 4.04
N LEU A 224 51.39 -49.65 3.20
CA LEU A 224 51.13 -50.33 1.93
C LEU A 224 52.36 -50.34 1.03
N LYS A 225 53.03 -49.19 0.89
CA LYS A 225 54.28 -49.08 0.12
C LYS A 225 55.36 -50.00 0.69
N SER A 226 55.53 -50.01 2.01
CA SER A 226 56.52 -50.87 2.68
C SER A 226 56.21 -52.35 2.47
N ALA A 227 54.93 -52.74 2.51
CA ALA A 227 54.48 -54.10 2.22
C ALA A 227 54.74 -54.49 0.76
N ILE A 228 54.48 -53.59 -0.19
CA ILE A 228 54.78 -53.80 -1.61
C ILE A 228 56.29 -53.94 -1.83
N ASP A 229 57.11 -53.10 -1.20
CA ASP A 229 58.57 -53.17 -1.30
C ASP A 229 59.12 -54.48 -0.71
N ALA A 230 58.52 -54.97 0.38
CA ALA A 230 58.86 -56.27 0.97
C ALA A 230 58.53 -57.43 0.02
N ILE A 231 57.34 -57.42 -0.58
CA ILE A 231 56.93 -58.40 -1.61
C ILE A 231 57.90 -58.32 -2.80
N GLY A 232 58.22 -57.12 -3.28
CA GLY A 232 59.19 -56.92 -4.36
C GLY A 232 60.56 -57.50 -4.04
N SER A 233 61.05 -57.30 -2.82
CA SER A 233 62.33 -57.83 -2.34
C SER A 233 62.32 -59.37 -2.23
N GLU A 234 61.21 -59.95 -1.76
CA GLU A 234 61.03 -61.39 -1.68
C GLU A 234 60.97 -62.02 -3.08
N LEU A 235 60.21 -61.41 -3.99
CA LEU A 235 60.15 -61.84 -5.38
C LEU A 235 61.53 -61.78 -6.04
N GLN A 236 62.29 -60.69 -5.83
CA GLN A 236 63.66 -60.56 -6.33
C GLN A 236 64.55 -61.69 -5.80
N ARG A 237 64.44 -62.05 -4.52
CA ARG A 237 65.18 -63.17 -3.92
C ARG A 237 64.83 -64.51 -4.58
N HIS A 238 63.54 -64.75 -4.82
CA HIS A 238 63.10 -65.95 -5.52
C HIS A 238 63.59 -66.00 -6.96
N VAL A 239 63.56 -64.88 -7.68
CA VAL A 239 64.08 -64.76 -9.05
C VAL A 239 65.59 -65.01 -9.09
N LEU A 240 66.36 -64.45 -8.16
CA LEU A 240 67.80 -64.72 -8.05
C LEU A 240 68.08 -66.20 -7.76
N SER A 241 67.35 -66.79 -6.80
CA SER A 241 67.47 -68.22 -6.49
C SER A 241 67.11 -69.11 -7.67
N LEU A 242 66.06 -68.76 -8.42
CA LEU A 242 65.68 -69.46 -9.64
C LEU A 242 66.78 -69.32 -10.70
N GLY A 243 67.35 -68.13 -10.88
CA GLY A 243 68.50 -67.89 -11.76
C GLY A 243 69.72 -68.71 -11.39
N ASP A 244 70.04 -68.84 -10.10
CA ASP A 244 71.13 -69.70 -9.61
C ASP A 244 70.84 -71.18 -9.84
N LYS A 245 69.61 -71.63 -9.58
CA LYS A 245 69.18 -73.01 -9.86
C LYS A 245 69.23 -73.32 -11.35
N ILE A 246 68.85 -72.38 -12.22
CA ILE A 246 69.01 -72.50 -13.67
C ILE A 246 70.48 -72.63 -14.01
N ARG A 247 71.37 -71.77 -13.49
CA ARG A 247 72.83 -71.88 -13.72
C ARG A 247 73.41 -73.21 -13.23
N GLN A 248 72.97 -73.71 -12.08
CA GLN A 248 73.39 -75.03 -11.57
C GLN A 248 72.88 -76.16 -12.46
N ALA A 249 71.63 -76.11 -12.89
CA ALA A 249 71.06 -77.08 -13.82
C ALA A 249 71.79 -77.06 -15.17
N GLU A 250 72.15 -75.87 -15.67
CA GLU A 250 72.95 -75.70 -16.88
C GLU A 250 74.36 -76.27 -16.73
N SER A 251 75.00 -76.06 -15.57
CA SER A 251 76.31 -76.64 -15.26
C SER A 251 76.27 -78.16 -15.17
N LEU A 252 75.32 -78.74 -14.41
CA LEU A 252 75.10 -80.19 -14.34
C LEU A 252 74.83 -80.77 -15.73
N ARG A 253 74.05 -80.07 -16.55
CA ARG A 253 73.77 -80.45 -17.94
C ARG A 253 75.03 -80.41 -18.80
N ALA A 254 75.89 -79.39 -18.66
CA ALA A 254 77.17 -79.31 -19.36
C ALA A 254 78.09 -80.47 -18.96
N THR A 255 78.22 -80.76 -17.67
CA THR A 255 79.01 -81.90 -17.17
C THR A 255 78.46 -83.24 -17.68
N ALA A 256 77.14 -83.42 -17.70
CA ALA A 256 76.51 -84.60 -18.27
C ALA A 256 76.79 -84.73 -19.78
N PHE A 257 76.77 -83.61 -20.51
CA PHE A 257 77.12 -83.55 -21.93
C PHE A 257 78.58 -83.92 -22.18
N ASP A 258 79.50 -83.42 -21.35
CA ASP A 258 80.93 -83.73 -21.44
C ASP A 258 81.20 -85.21 -21.16
N ASN A 259 80.58 -85.78 -20.13
CA ASN A 259 80.69 -87.20 -19.80
C ASN A 259 80.11 -88.11 -20.92
N ILE A 260 78.98 -87.71 -21.53
CA ILE A 260 78.41 -88.41 -22.68
C ILE A 260 79.38 -88.34 -23.87
N SER A 261 80.00 -87.18 -24.10
CA SER A 261 80.99 -86.98 -25.17
C SER A 261 82.27 -87.80 -24.94
N GLU A 262 82.73 -87.94 -23.69
CA GLU A 262 83.88 -88.76 -23.34
C GLU A 262 83.61 -90.26 -23.56
N VAL A 263 82.43 -90.76 -23.14
CA VAL A 263 81.99 -92.14 -23.41
C VAL A 263 81.83 -92.39 -24.92
N TYR A 264 81.30 -91.42 -25.65
CA TYR A 264 81.17 -91.48 -27.11
C TYR A 264 82.52 -91.63 -27.81
N ASN A 265 83.54 -90.86 -27.39
CA ASN A 265 84.90 -90.95 -27.94
C ASN A 265 85.59 -92.28 -27.60
N LYS A 266 85.31 -92.88 -26.43
CA LYS A 266 85.84 -94.19 -26.04
C LYS A 266 85.20 -95.38 -26.77
N LEU A 267 84.07 -95.17 -27.45
CA LEU A 267 83.36 -96.19 -28.25
C LEU A 267 83.74 -96.19 -29.74
N ASP A 268 84.67 -95.33 -30.15
CA ASP A 268 85.30 -95.34 -31.48
C ASP A 268 86.49 -96.29 -31.49
N THR A 269 86.22 -97.59 -31.52
CA THR A 269 87.26 -98.64 -31.53
C THR A 269 87.78 -98.88 -32.95
N TYR A 270 89.10 -98.86 -33.09
CA TYR A 270 89.78 -99.18 -34.35
C TYR A 270 89.77 -100.69 -34.56
N ASN A 271 89.04 -101.17 -35.57
CA ASN A 271 88.98 -102.58 -35.90
C ASN A 271 90.22 -102.97 -36.73
N HIS A 272 91.20 -103.62 -36.07
CA HIS A 272 92.46 -104.02 -36.69
C HIS A 272 92.33 -105.07 -37.80
N GLU A 273 91.23 -105.83 -37.86
CA GLU A 273 91.04 -106.86 -38.89
C GLU A 273 90.54 -106.29 -40.23
N LYS A 274 89.93 -105.10 -40.25
CA LYS A 274 89.32 -104.50 -41.46
C LYS A 274 89.92 -103.17 -41.90
N ASN A 275 90.93 -102.66 -41.18
CA ASN A 275 91.62 -101.39 -41.47
C ASN A 275 90.65 -100.20 -41.63
N LYS A 276 89.56 -100.17 -40.85
CA LYS A 276 88.53 -99.12 -40.88
C LYS A 276 87.93 -98.93 -39.49
N ARG A 277 87.60 -97.69 -39.13
CA ARG A 277 86.81 -97.40 -37.91
C ARG A 277 85.37 -97.83 -38.13
N GLU A 278 84.85 -98.70 -37.27
CA GLU A 278 83.46 -99.14 -37.27
C GLU A 278 82.83 -98.75 -35.92
N LYS A 279 81.81 -97.88 -35.96
CA LYS A 279 81.02 -97.53 -34.77
C LYS A 279 80.24 -98.75 -34.27
N THR A 280 80.16 -98.90 -32.95
CA THR A 280 79.30 -99.92 -32.32
C THR A 280 77.81 -99.64 -32.56
N ARG A 281 76.95 -100.67 -32.46
CA ARG A 281 75.47 -100.53 -32.53
C ARG A 281 74.93 -99.55 -31.47
N LEU A 282 75.62 -99.43 -30.34
CA LEU A 282 75.31 -98.45 -29.28
C LEU A 282 75.62 -97.02 -29.73
N GLY A 283 76.71 -96.80 -30.47
CA GLY A 283 77.07 -95.49 -31.04
C GLY A 283 76.04 -94.95 -32.04
N GLN A 284 75.36 -95.84 -32.77
CA GLN A 284 74.28 -95.45 -33.69
C GLN A 284 72.98 -95.06 -32.97
N GLU A 285 72.69 -95.64 -31.80
CA GLU A 285 71.54 -95.22 -30.97
C GLU A 285 71.80 -93.90 -30.24
N ILE A 286 73.05 -93.60 -29.88
CA ILE A 286 73.44 -92.30 -29.32
C ILE A 286 73.30 -91.17 -30.37
N ASP A 287 73.54 -91.45 -31.65
CA ASP A 287 73.32 -90.48 -32.74
C ASP A 287 71.82 -90.11 -32.89
N LYS A 288 70.88 -91.02 -32.57
CA LYS A 288 69.43 -90.74 -32.53
C LYS A 288 69.02 -89.86 -31.34
N ILE A 289 69.67 -90.03 -30.19
CA ILE A 289 69.44 -89.21 -28.99
C ILE A 289 69.99 -87.79 -29.20
N SER A 290 71.16 -87.65 -29.81
CA SER A 290 71.76 -86.33 -30.12
C SER A 290 70.91 -85.52 -31.12
N SER A 291 70.25 -86.19 -32.06
CA SER A 291 69.34 -85.56 -33.03
C SER A 291 68.01 -85.08 -32.42
N SER A 292 67.60 -85.67 -31.29
CA SER A 292 66.35 -85.30 -30.58
C SER A 292 66.50 -84.07 -29.68
N ASN A 293 67.71 -83.51 -29.55
CA ASN A 293 68.03 -82.49 -28.56
C ASN A 293 67.83 -81.04 -29.04
N THR A 294 67.18 -80.84 -30.18
CA THR A 294 66.84 -79.51 -30.73
C THR A 294 65.69 -78.81 -30.00
N LEU A 295 64.91 -79.53 -29.18
CA LEU A 295 63.83 -78.95 -28.37
C LEU A 295 64.31 -78.27 -27.07
N ILE A 296 65.53 -78.55 -26.60
CA ILE A 296 66.06 -78.02 -25.32
C ILE A 296 66.65 -76.61 -25.47
N LYS A 297 66.86 -76.11 -26.70
CA LYS A 297 67.53 -74.82 -26.96
C LYS A 297 66.65 -73.56 -26.87
N ASN A 298 65.31 -73.68 -26.97
CA ASN A 298 64.43 -72.51 -27.17
C ASN A 298 63.43 -72.22 -26.02
N GLY A 299 63.52 -72.94 -24.90
CA GLY A 299 62.61 -72.75 -23.75
C GLY A 299 62.76 -71.41 -22.99
N PRO A 300 63.99 -70.90 -22.74
CA PRO A 300 64.19 -69.68 -21.95
C PRO A 300 63.66 -68.40 -22.62
N ASP A 301 63.83 -68.23 -23.93
CA ASP A 301 63.41 -67.02 -24.66
C ASP A 301 61.89 -66.85 -24.71
N SER A 302 61.14 -67.96 -24.65
CA SER A 302 59.67 -67.95 -24.68
C SER A 302 59.08 -67.50 -23.33
N ALA A 303 59.73 -67.84 -22.22
CA ALA A 303 59.29 -67.43 -20.88
C ALA A 303 59.54 -65.94 -20.61
N GLN A 304 60.65 -65.38 -21.11
CA GLN A 304 60.96 -63.96 -20.96
C GLN A 304 59.98 -63.05 -21.74
N LYS A 305 59.63 -63.43 -22.98
CA LYS A 305 58.67 -62.69 -23.81
C LYS A 305 57.25 -62.62 -23.22
N GLU A 306 56.81 -63.68 -22.55
CA GLU A 306 55.44 -63.73 -22.04
C GLU A 306 55.24 -62.89 -20.77
N VAL A 307 56.31 -62.71 -19.98
CA VAL A 307 56.32 -61.78 -18.84
C VAL A 307 56.30 -60.31 -19.31
N GLU A 308 57.06 -59.95 -20.36
CA GLU A 308 57.04 -58.58 -20.92
C GLU A 308 55.66 -58.21 -21.51
N LYS A 309 54.97 -59.16 -22.16
CA LYS A 309 53.60 -58.94 -22.65
C LYS A 309 52.61 -58.64 -21.53
N LEU A 310 52.67 -59.38 -20.43
CA LEU A 310 51.76 -59.20 -19.30
C LEU A 310 51.92 -57.82 -18.65
N VAL A 311 53.17 -57.36 -18.48
CA VAL A 311 53.46 -56.02 -17.93
C VAL A 311 52.93 -54.90 -18.85
N THR A 312 53.10 -55.05 -20.16
CA THR A 312 52.60 -54.07 -21.14
C THR A 312 51.06 -54.02 -21.15
N ALA A 313 50.41 -55.17 -21.13
CA ALA A 313 48.94 -55.27 -21.15
C ALA A 313 48.29 -54.64 -19.90
N VAL A 314 48.88 -54.82 -18.72
CA VAL A 314 48.37 -54.21 -17.48
C VAL A 314 48.55 -52.68 -17.51
N THR A 315 49.67 -52.20 -18.04
CA THR A 315 49.94 -50.76 -18.16
C THR A 315 48.95 -50.07 -19.12
N GLU A 316 48.60 -50.70 -20.24
CA GLU A 316 47.57 -50.19 -21.16
C GLU A 316 46.17 -50.19 -20.53
N GLN A 317 45.81 -51.23 -19.77
CA GLN A 317 44.49 -51.30 -19.11
C GLN A 317 44.30 -50.22 -18.05
N VAL A 318 45.35 -49.90 -17.28
CA VAL A 318 45.29 -48.80 -16.29
C VAL A 318 45.14 -47.45 -16.99
N GLY A 319 45.88 -47.22 -18.09
CA GLY A 319 45.73 -45.98 -18.88
C GLY A 319 44.33 -45.82 -19.52
N GLN A 320 43.68 -46.92 -19.91
CA GLN A 320 42.31 -46.89 -20.42
C GLN A 320 41.29 -46.53 -19.33
N LEU A 321 41.54 -46.89 -18.07
CA LEU A 321 40.67 -46.55 -16.95
C LEU A 321 40.66 -45.04 -16.67
N ASP A 322 41.83 -44.40 -16.69
CA ASP A 322 41.94 -42.93 -16.50
C ASP A 322 41.20 -42.16 -17.59
N VAL A 323 41.32 -42.60 -18.85
CA VAL A 323 40.61 -42.00 -19.99
C VAL A 323 39.09 -42.17 -19.86
N GLN A 324 38.63 -43.32 -19.37
CA GLN A 324 37.21 -43.57 -19.16
C GLN A 324 36.63 -42.71 -18.04
N ILE A 325 37.35 -42.55 -16.92
CA ILE A 325 36.93 -41.70 -15.79
C ILE A 325 36.82 -40.22 -16.23
N GLN A 326 37.78 -39.71 -17.00
CA GLN A 326 37.71 -38.34 -17.54
C GLN A 326 36.49 -38.16 -18.45
N LYS A 327 36.22 -39.13 -19.32
CA LYS A 327 35.07 -39.08 -20.23
C LYS A 327 33.73 -39.10 -19.47
N ASP A 328 33.61 -39.96 -18.46
CA ASP A 328 32.38 -40.07 -17.67
C ASP A 328 32.11 -38.78 -16.85
N LEU A 329 33.16 -38.13 -16.33
CA LEU A 329 33.05 -36.84 -15.65
C LEU A 329 32.61 -35.71 -16.60
N ASP A 330 33.14 -35.67 -17.82
CA ASP A 330 32.76 -34.69 -18.85
C ASP A 330 31.31 -34.89 -19.32
N GLU A 331 30.86 -36.14 -19.48
CA GLU A 331 29.48 -36.46 -19.84
C GLU A 331 28.50 -36.08 -18.73
N LEU A 332 28.84 -36.34 -17.46
CA LEU A 332 28.05 -35.93 -16.31
C LEU A 332 27.92 -34.40 -16.24
N LYS A 333 29.03 -33.67 -16.39
CA LYS A 333 29.04 -32.19 -16.39
C LYS A 333 28.20 -31.61 -17.51
N ARG A 334 28.23 -32.21 -18.70
CA ARG A 334 27.41 -31.79 -19.85
C ARG A 334 25.92 -32.07 -19.61
N GLY A 335 25.58 -33.25 -19.10
CA GLY A 335 24.19 -33.63 -18.77
C GLY A 335 23.57 -32.66 -17.75
N MET A 336 24.29 -32.38 -16.66
CA MET A 336 23.82 -31.42 -15.64
C MET A 336 23.55 -30.03 -16.20
N ASN A 337 24.43 -29.51 -17.07
CA ASN A 337 24.24 -28.19 -17.68
C ASN A 337 23.02 -28.17 -18.61
N ILE A 338 22.79 -29.24 -19.38
CA ILE A 338 21.62 -29.36 -20.26
C ILE A 338 20.33 -29.39 -19.43
N ASP A 339 20.30 -30.16 -18.35
CA ASP A 339 19.11 -30.30 -17.49
C ASP A 339 18.78 -28.99 -16.75
N ILE A 340 19.79 -28.27 -16.24
CA ILE A 340 19.61 -26.96 -15.60
C ILE A 340 19.07 -25.94 -16.62
N LEU A 341 19.65 -25.89 -17.82
CA LEU A 341 19.20 -24.98 -18.88
C LEU A 341 17.75 -25.29 -19.29
N ALA A 342 17.41 -26.57 -19.45
CA ALA A 342 16.06 -27.00 -19.78
C ALA A 342 15.05 -26.62 -18.69
N TYR A 343 15.40 -26.81 -17.41
CA TYR A 343 14.57 -26.43 -16.27
C TYR A 343 14.28 -24.92 -16.24
N VAL A 344 15.33 -24.10 -16.32
CA VAL A 344 15.22 -22.63 -16.28
C VAL A 344 14.42 -22.11 -17.47
N SER A 345 14.73 -22.61 -18.68
CA SER A 345 14.01 -22.24 -19.91
C SER A 345 12.52 -22.57 -19.81
N GLY A 346 12.19 -23.76 -19.30
CA GLY A 346 10.81 -24.19 -19.10
C GLY A 346 10.05 -23.31 -18.12
N LEU A 347 10.68 -22.97 -17.00
CA LEU A 347 10.07 -22.12 -15.97
C LEU A 347 9.81 -20.69 -16.49
N VAL A 348 10.83 -20.06 -17.08
CA VAL A 348 10.73 -18.70 -17.63
C VAL A 348 9.65 -18.63 -18.72
N ARG A 349 9.63 -19.60 -19.64
CA ARG A 349 8.60 -19.69 -20.69
C ARG A 349 7.19 -19.78 -20.09
N ASN A 350 6.99 -20.69 -19.13
CA ASN A 350 5.68 -20.89 -18.50
C ASN A 350 5.22 -19.64 -17.72
N MET A 351 6.13 -18.93 -17.04
CA MET A 351 5.84 -17.67 -16.37
C MET A 351 5.48 -16.55 -17.35
N MET A 352 6.17 -16.45 -18.49
CA MET A 352 5.88 -15.44 -19.51
C MET A 352 4.55 -15.70 -20.23
N GLU A 353 4.19 -16.96 -20.46
CA GLU A 353 2.86 -17.32 -20.97
C GLU A 353 1.75 -16.98 -19.95
N ALA A 354 1.98 -17.24 -18.67
CA ALA A 354 1.05 -16.87 -17.60
C ALA A 354 0.89 -15.34 -17.46
N ALA A 355 1.99 -14.59 -17.58
CA ALA A 355 2.00 -13.13 -17.53
C ALA A 355 1.12 -12.50 -18.63
N LYS A 356 1.04 -13.12 -19.82
CA LYS A 356 0.19 -12.62 -20.92
C LYS A 356 -1.30 -12.63 -20.58
N GLU A 357 -1.73 -13.59 -19.78
CA GLU A 357 -3.13 -13.80 -19.38
C GLU A 357 -3.48 -13.13 -18.05
N ALA A 358 -2.48 -12.61 -17.32
CA ALA A 358 -2.68 -11.91 -16.06
C ALA A 358 -3.39 -10.56 -16.29
N SER A 359 -4.20 -10.11 -15.32
CA SER A 359 -4.95 -8.86 -15.40
C SER A 359 -4.89 -8.04 -14.09
N PRO A 360 -5.02 -6.70 -14.16
CA PRO A 360 -5.03 -5.86 -12.96
C PRO A 360 -6.38 -6.04 -12.27
N GLY A 361 -6.34 -6.67 -11.09
CA GLY A 361 -7.52 -7.30 -10.50
C GLY A 361 -8.70 -6.36 -10.21
N SER A 362 -9.89 -6.77 -10.67
CA SER A 362 -11.17 -6.46 -10.03
C SER A 362 -11.57 -7.62 -9.11
N VAL A 363 -12.16 -7.26 -7.97
CA VAL A 363 -12.60 -8.13 -6.88
C VAL A 363 -13.48 -9.28 -7.43
N GLY A 364 -13.03 -10.52 -7.28
CA GLY A 364 -13.89 -11.71 -7.39
C GLY A 364 -13.76 -12.58 -8.65
N SER A 365 -12.97 -12.22 -9.67
CA SER A 365 -12.81 -13.09 -10.86
C SER A 365 -11.50 -12.95 -11.66
N GLY A 366 -10.48 -12.25 -11.13
CA GLY A 366 -9.16 -12.12 -11.77
C GLY A 366 -8.11 -13.04 -11.18
N GLY A 367 -7.81 -14.16 -11.85
CA GLY A 367 -6.74 -15.11 -11.50
C GLY A 367 -6.27 -15.91 -12.72
N ASN A 368 -6.40 -15.33 -13.91
CA ASN A 368 -6.19 -16.03 -15.17
C ASN A 368 -4.71 -16.33 -15.41
N GLY A 369 -3.80 -15.44 -14.96
CA GLY A 369 -2.37 -15.68 -15.04
C GLY A 369 -1.94 -16.86 -14.16
N ILE A 370 -2.34 -16.89 -12.90
CA ILE A 370 -2.08 -18.01 -11.98
C ILE A 370 -2.72 -19.30 -12.46
N LYS A 371 -3.98 -19.24 -12.94
CA LYS A 371 -4.65 -20.42 -13.51
C LYS A 371 -3.88 -20.96 -14.72
N LYS A 372 -3.39 -20.08 -15.60
CA LYS A 372 -2.59 -20.47 -16.76
C LYS A 372 -1.22 -21.01 -16.36
N LEU A 373 -0.60 -20.44 -15.32
CA LEU A 373 0.65 -20.94 -14.76
C LEU A 373 0.46 -22.35 -14.21
N LEU A 374 -0.57 -22.58 -13.40
CA LEU A 374 -0.92 -23.89 -12.83
C LEU A 374 -1.27 -24.92 -13.91
N GLU A 375 -1.92 -24.51 -15.00
CA GLU A 375 -2.20 -25.35 -16.17
C GLU A 375 -0.88 -25.77 -16.87
N LYS A 376 0.02 -24.82 -17.11
CA LYS A 376 1.27 -25.03 -17.86
C LYS A 376 2.32 -25.82 -17.09
N ILE A 377 2.43 -25.60 -15.79
CA ILE A 377 3.31 -26.38 -14.91
C ILE A 377 2.63 -27.68 -14.44
N GLY A 378 1.30 -27.79 -14.60
CA GLY A 378 0.49 -28.86 -14.05
C GLY A 378 0.72 -30.23 -14.68
N THR A 379 1.14 -30.25 -15.95
CA THR A 379 1.44 -31.45 -16.76
C THR A 379 2.89 -31.91 -16.67
N ASP A 380 3.77 -31.12 -16.05
CA ASP A 380 5.20 -31.37 -16.00
C ASP A 380 5.62 -31.83 -14.59
N SER A 381 6.21 -33.02 -14.49
CA SER A 381 6.67 -33.60 -13.21
C SER A 381 7.79 -32.79 -12.56
N THR A 382 8.47 -31.94 -13.32
CA THR A 382 9.60 -31.12 -12.87
C THR A 382 9.17 -29.97 -11.96
N PHE A 383 7.93 -29.47 -12.12
CA PHE A 383 7.43 -28.29 -11.39
C PHE A 383 6.47 -28.63 -10.25
N GLN A 384 6.38 -29.89 -9.82
CA GLN A 384 5.40 -30.31 -8.80
C GLN A 384 5.56 -29.60 -7.46
N LYS A 385 6.80 -29.28 -7.06
CA LYS A 385 7.05 -28.49 -5.84
C LYS A 385 6.53 -27.05 -5.97
N LEU A 386 6.76 -26.42 -7.11
CA LEU A 386 6.26 -25.06 -7.39
C LEU A 386 4.73 -25.05 -7.46
N LYS A 387 4.13 -26.05 -8.12
CA LYS A 387 2.68 -26.25 -8.18
C LYS A 387 2.08 -26.41 -6.79
N ALA A 388 2.64 -27.29 -5.96
CA ALA A 388 2.18 -27.51 -4.59
C ALA A 388 2.24 -26.21 -3.78
N TRP A 389 3.33 -25.46 -3.90
CA TRP A 389 3.47 -24.16 -3.24
C TRP A 389 2.40 -23.15 -3.70
N ILE A 390 2.17 -22.97 -5.01
CA ILE A 390 1.15 -22.05 -5.53
C ILE A 390 -0.26 -22.43 -5.02
N LEU A 391 -0.56 -23.73 -4.91
CA LEU A 391 -1.85 -24.20 -4.40
C LEU A 391 -2.03 -23.91 -2.89
N THR A 392 -0.94 -23.83 -2.13
CA THR A 392 -0.97 -23.51 -0.69
C THR A 392 -1.11 -22.01 -0.39
N LEU A 393 -0.98 -21.14 -1.39
CA LEU A 393 -1.09 -19.69 -1.21
C LEU A 393 -2.52 -19.27 -0.81
N GLY A 394 -2.61 -18.32 0.11
CA GLY A 394 -3.85 -17.61 0.45
C GLY A 394 -4.28 -16.66 -0.66
N ASP A 395 -5.47 -16.08 -0.50
CA ASP A 395 -6.09 -15.24 -1.54
C ASP A 395 -5.31 -13.94 -1.78
N GLU A 396 -4.67 -13.39 -0.74
CA GLU A 396 -3.86 -12.17 -0.84
C GLU A 396 -2.51 -12.44 -1.51
N GLU A 397 -1.85 -13.56 -1.21
CA GLU A 397 -0.62 -13.98 -1.88
C GLU A 397 -0.87 -14.33 -3.35
N LYS A 398 -2.01 -14.96 -3.66
CA LYS A 398 -2.45 -15.18 -5.04
C LYS A 398 -2.68 -13.84 -5.75
N LYS A 399 -3.30 -12.86 -5.09
CA LYS A 399 -3.49 -11.52 -5.68
C LYS A 399 -2.16 -10.81 -5.97
N ASN A 400 -1.18 -10.95 -5.08
CA ASN A 400 0.16 -10.39 -5.27
C ASN A 400 0.93 -11.08 -6.40
N LEU A 401 0.84 -12.42 -6.47
CA LEU A 401 1.43 -13.20 -7.56
C LEU A 401 0.81 -12.85 -8.92
N GLU A 402 -0.51 -12.70 -8.99
CA GLU A 402 -1.22 -12.26 -10.21
C GLU A 402 -0.79 -10.85 -10.63
N SER A 403 -0.65 -9.94 -9.65
CA SER A 403 -0.19 -8.57 -9.89
C SER A 403 1.26 -8.51 -10.37
N GLY A 404 2.13 -9.38 -9.84
CA GLY A 404 3.51 -9.52 -10.29
C GLY A 404 3.60 -10.06 -11.72
N LEU A 405 2.80 -11.08 -12.05
CA LEU A 405 2.69 -11.62 -13.42
C LEU A 405 2.16 -10.56 -14.39
N TYR A 406 1.15 -9.78 -13.97
CA TYR A 406 0.63 -8.69 -14.78
C TYR A 406 1.68 -7.59 -15.03
N ALA A 407 2.43 -7.20 -14.00
CA ALA A 407 3.50 -6.22 -14.12
C ALA A 407 4.59 -6.69 -15.11
N LEU A 408 4.98 -7.96 -15.06
CA LEU A 408 5.92 -8.59 -16.02
C LEU A 408 5.48 -8.39 -17.48
N ASN A 409 4.20 -8.57 -17.78
CA ASN A 409 3.64 -8.35 -19.12
C ASN A 409 3.46 -6.85 -19.45
N ALA A 410 3.00 -6.04 -18.51
CA ALA A 410 2.78 -4.61 -18.70
C ALA A 410 4.09 -3.85 -19.01
N TYR A 411 5.19 -4.17 -18.31
CA TYR A 411 6.52 -3.60 -18.58
C TYR A 411 7.11 -4.06 -19.92
N SER A 412 6.73 -5.25 -20.42
CA SER A 412 7.12 -5.69 -21.77
C SER A 412 6.45 -4.92 -22.91
N LYS A 413 5.34 -4.22 -22.64
CA LYS A 413 4.56 -3.45 -23.62
C LYS A 413 4.89 -1.95 -23.67
N THR A 414 5.47 -1.38 -22.62
CA THR A 414 5.72 0.07 -22.48
C THR A 414 7.14 0.50 -22.84
N SER A 415 8.07 -0.45 -23.00
CA SER A 415 9.44 -0.16 -23.43
C SER A 415 9.61 -0.42 -24.92
N THR A 416 9.74 0.66 -25.71
CA THR A 416 10.10 0.59 -27.14
C THR A 416 11.55 0.11 -27.38
N ASN A 417 12.31 -0.25 -26.34
CA ASN A 417 13.71 -0.66 -26.45
C ASN A 417 14.13 -1.82 -25.55
N VAL A 418 13.21 -2.48 -24.84
CA VAL A 418 13.51 -3.66 -24.02
C VAL A 418 12.56 -4.77 -24.44
N TYR A 419 12.95 -5.47 -25.51
CA TYR A 419 12.44 -6.81 -25.75
C TYR A 419 12.96 -7.65 -24.58
N TYR A 420 12.10 -8.02 -23.63
CA TYR A 420 12.41 -9.07 -22.67
C TYR A 420 12.49 -10.38 -23.44
N ASP A 421 13.61 -10.56 -24.13
CA ASP A 421 13.94 -11.80 -24.79
C ASP A 421 14.02 -12.85 -23.69
N THR A 422 13.12 -13.83 -23.75
CA THR A 422 13.16 -14.99 -22.86
C THR A 422 14.53 -15.64 -22.86
N GLN A 423 15.31 -15.52 -23.93
CA GLN A 423 16.69 -15.98 -23.98
C GLN A 423 17.61 -15.21 -23.03
N ASN A 424 17.44 -13.89 -22.83
CA ASN A 424 18.29 -13.10 -21.94
C ASN A 424 18.03 -13.40 -20.46
N ILE A 425 16.76 -13.53 -20.06
CA ILE A 425 16.39 -13.93 -18.68
C ILE A 425 16.84 -15.37 -18.42
N THR A 426 16.60 -16.28 -19.38
CA THR A 426 17.03 -17.68 -19.28
C THR A 426 18.55 -17.77 -19.17
N LYS A 427 19.29 -17.03 -19.99
CA LYS A 427 20.75 -17.02 -19.98
C LYS A 427 21.30 -16.45 -18.67
N ALA A 428 20.74 -15.36 -18.16
CA ALA A 428 21.18 -14.77 -16.89
C ALA A 428 20.95 -15.72 -15.70
N LEU A 429 19.77 -16.32 -15.59
CA LEU A 429 19.45 -17.29 -14.53
C LEU A 429 20.24 -18.60 -14.68
N TYR A 430 20.47 -19.04 -15.93
CA TYR A 430 21.29 -20.21 -16.22
C TYR A 430 22.75 -19.98 -15.81
N GLU A 431 23.37 -18.86 -16.20
CA GLU A 431 24.76 -18.57 -15.82
C GLU A 431 24.90 -18.36 -14.30
N ASP A 432 23.93 -17.74 -13.62
CA ASP A 432 23.97 -17.57 -12.15
C ASP A 432 23.91 -18.92 -11.40
N ILE A 433 23.02 -19.82 -11.83
CA ILE A 433 22.91 -21.17 -11.27
C ILE A 433 24.12 -22.01 -11.64
N LYS A 434 24.60 -21.93 -12.88
CA LYS A 434 25.78 -22.66 -13.36
C LYS A 434 27.07 -22.19 -12.70
N GLU A 435 27.24 -20.89 -12.46
CA GLU A 435 28.38 -20.34 -11.72
C GLU A 435 28.32 -20.77 -10.25
N SER A 436 27.14 -20.75 -9.62
CA SER A 436 26.94 -21.24 -8.24
C SER A 436 27.19 -22.75 -8.11
N VAL A 437 26.75 -23.55 -9.08
CA VAL A 437 27.00 -25.00 -9.11
C VAL A 437 28.47 -25.29 -9.47
N GLY A 438 29.04 -24.58 -10.43
CA GLY A 438 30.42 -24.76 -10.90
C GLY A 438 31.47 -24.33 -9.88
N SER A 439 31.23 -23.27 -9.12
CA SER A 439 32.11 -22.84 -8.01
C SER A 439 32.08 -23.82 -6.83
N ALA A 440 30.97 -24.53 -6.61
CA ALA A 440 30.89 -25.62 -5.64
C ALA A 440 31.72 -26.87 -6.05
N PHE A 441 32.05 -27.02 -7.33
CA PHE A 441 32.94 -28.08 -7.82
C PHE A 441 34.41 -27.63 -7.93
N MET A 442 34.70 -26.37 -8.29
CA MET A 442 36.10 -25.88 -8.40
C MET A 442 36.77 -25.57 -7.06
N GLY A 443 35.98 -25.28 -6.01
CA GLY A 443 36.50 -25.20 -4.63
C GLY A 443 36.98 -26.53 -4.05
N ALA A 444 36.83 -27.64 -4.79
CA ALA A 444 37.39 -28.95 -4.44
C ALA A 444 38.71 -29.28 -5.16
N ASP A 445 39.09 -28.53 -6.22
CA ASP A 445 40.32 -28.76 -7.00
C ASP A 445 41.43 -27.74 -6.68
N SER A 446 41.11 -26.59 -6.08
CA SER A 446 42.08 -25.51 -5.84
C SER A 446 43.00 -25.70 -4.62
N ASP A 447 42.84 -26.81 -3.88
CA ASP A 447 43.72 -27.22 -2.78
C ASP A 447 44.52 -28.49 -3.12
N SER A 448 44.95 -28.64 -4.39
CA SER A 448 45.90 -29.67 -4.83
C SER A 448 47.32 -29.14 -5.01
#